data_AF-A0A536M4U1-F1
#
_entry.id   AF-A0A536M4U1-F1
#
_cell.length_a   1.000
_cell.length_b   1.000
_cell.length_c   1.000
_cell.angle_alpha   90.00
_cell.angle_beta   90.00
_cell.angle_gamma   90.00
#
_symmetry.space_group_name_H-M   'P 1'
#
loop_
_entity.id
_entity.type
_entity.pdbx_description
1 polymer ?
#
loop_
_entity_poly.entity_id
_entity_poly.type
_entity_poly.pdbx_seq_one_letter_code
_entity_poly.pdbx_strand_id
1 'polypeptide(L)' 'MWRDSNNLVIEVRDAGTYDRPLADRERPGPHSSDPRGLWLVNHICDLVQIRTLVDGTIVRLRVKIDPERHLHLVPME' A
#
# COMPACT_ATOMS: atom_id res chain seq x y z
N MET A 1 -5.59 -9.04 6.90
CA MET A 1 -5.63 -9.27 5.44
C MET A 1 -6.76 -10.25 5.13
N TRP A 2 -7.45 -10.10 4.00
CA TRP A 2 -8.51 -11.01 3.56
C TRP A 2 -8.63 -11.00 2.03
N ARG A 3 -9.33 -11.99 1.46
CA ARG A 3 -9.63 -12.03 0.03
C ARG A 3 -10.98 -11.36 -0.26
N ASP A 4 -11.04 -10.60 -1.35
CA ASP A 4 -12.24 -9.95 -1.88
C ASP A 4 -12.29 -10.15 -3.41
N SER A 5 -13.07 -11.13 -3.85
CA SER A 5 -13.07 -11.63 -5.23
C SER A 5 -11.63 -11.98 -5.68
N ASN A 6 -11.15 -11.37 -6.77
CA ASN A 6 -9.79 -11.55 -7.30
C ASN A 6 -8.78 -10.59 -6.68
N ASN A 7 -9.04 -10.08 -5.47
CA ASN A 7 -8.13 -9.17 -4.77
C ASN A 7 -7.72 -9.74 -3.40
N LEU A 8 -6.46 -9.54 -3.04
CA LEU A 8 -6.03 -9.52 -1.65
C LEU A 8 -6.20 -8.10 -1.12
N VAL A 9 -6.90 -7.99 0.00
CA VAL A 9 -7.07 -6.75 0.72
C VAL A 9 -6.25 -6.78 2.00
N ILE A 10 -5.43 -5.75 2.18
CA ILE A 10 -4.63 -5.54 3.39
C ILE A 10 -5.11 -4.24 4.02
N GLU A 11 -5.35 -4.28 5.33
CA GLU A 11 -5.74 -3.11 6.09
C GLU A 11 -4.80 -2.94 7.26
N VAL A 12 -4.28 -1.72 7.40
CA VAL A 12 -3.46 -1.28 8.52
C VAL A 12 -4.21 -0.15 9.21
N ARG A 13 -4.28 -0.23 10.54
CA ARG A 13 -4.92 0.79 11.38
C ARG A 13 -3.89 1.31 12.37
N ASP A 14 -3.95 2.61 12.60
CA ASP A 14 -3.14 3.35 13.55
C ASP A 14 -4.04 4.39 14.23
N ALA A 15 -3.70 4.78 15.46
CA ALA A 15 -4.42 5.80 16.23
C ALA A 15 -4.01 7.24 15.87
N GLY A 16 -2.97 7.41 15.05
CA GLY A 16 -2.54 8.70 14.54
C GLY A 16 -3.51 9.30 13.53
N THR A 17 -3.40 10.62 13.36
CA THR A 17 -4.10 11.37 12.32
C THR A 17 -3.17 11.59 11.13
N TYR A 18 -3.73 11.52 9.92
CA TYR A 18 -3.00 11.79 8.70
C TYR A 18 -3.68 12.90 7.91
N ASP A 19 -3.01 14.05 7.80
CA ASP A 19 -3.55 15.29 7.21
C ASP A 19 -2.90 15.65 5.86
N ARG A 20 -2.11 14.73 5.28
CA ARG A 20 -1.42 14.93 4.01
C ARG A 20 -2.13 14.18 2.87
N PRO A 21 -3.13 14.80 2.22
CA PRO A 21 -3.76 14.17 1.06
C PRO A 21 -2.71 13.96 -0.03
N LEU A 22 -2.76 12.82 -0.71
CA LEU A 22 -1.90 12.46 -1.84
C LEU A 22 -0.40 12.25 -1.52
N ALA A 23 -0.03 12.13 -0.25
CA ALA A 23 1.36 11.86 0.13
C ALA A 23 1.88 10.49 -0.35
N ASP A 24 1.00 9.58 -0.74
CA ASP A 24 1.31 8.36 -1.47
C ASP A 24 1.81 8.60 -2.91
N ARG A 25 1.67 9.81 -3.43
CA ARG A 25 2.19 10.23 -4.75
C ARG A 25 3.50 11.00 -4.67
N GLU A 26 3.89 11.43 -3.47
CA GLU A 26 5.12 12.20 -3.27
C GLU A 26 6.33 11.28 -3.34
N ARG A 27 7.25 11.58 -4.26
CA ARG A 27 8.50 10.83 -4.36
C ARG A 27 9.32 11.05 -3.08
N PRO A 28 9.75 9.99 -2.38
CA PRO A 28 10.60 10.12 -1.21
C PRO A 28 11.92 10.78 -1.59
N GLY A 29 12.53 11.46 -0.62
CA GLY A 29 13.86 12.05 -0.78
C GLY A 29 14.95 11.00 -1.01
N PRO A 30 16.18 11.45 -1.27
CA PRO A 30 17.31 10.58 -1.59
C PRO A 30 17.87 9.82 -0.38
N HIS A 31 17.48 10.16 0.86
CA HIS A 31 18.07 9.58 2.05
C HIS A 31 17.42 8.25 2.42
N SER A 32 18.20 7.29 2.90
CA SER A 32 17.69 5.98 3.31
C SER A 32 16.67 6.05 4.44
N SER A 33 16.74 7.10 5.28
CA SER A 33 15.80 7.38 6.36
C SER A 33 14.45 7.94 5.89
N ASP A 34 14.34 8.38 4.64
CA ASP A 34 13.09 8.96 4.14
C ASP A 34 12.01 7.87 4.04
N PRO A 35 10.78 8.10 4.55
CA PRO A 35 9.73 7.10 4.50
C PRO A 35 9.32 6.82 3.06
N ARG A 36 9.33 5.55 2.67
CA ARG A 36 8.99 5.10 1.30
C ARG A 36 7.72 4.29 1.21
N GLY A 37 7.14 3.91 2.34
CA GLY A 37 6.03 2.95 2.41
C GLY A 37 4.85 3.35 1.56
N LEU A 38 4.28 4.55 1.78
CA LEU A 38 3.12 5.04 1.04
C LEU A 38 3.41 5.22 -0.47
N TRP A 39 4.56 5.77 -0.82
CA TRP A 39 4.98 5.88 -2.21
C TRP A 39 5.10 4.52 -2.88
N LEU A 40 5.75 3.55 -2.22
CA LEU A 40 5.96 2.22 -2.76
C LEU A 40 4.64 1.48 -2.97
N VAL A 41 3.74 1.48 -1.98
CA VAL A 41 2.45 0.79 -2.11
C VAL A 41 1.57 1.39 -3.21
N ASN A 42 1.69 2.69 -3.48
CA ASN A 42 0.99 3.33 -4.59
C ASN A 42 1.51 2.88 -5.98
N HIS A 43 2.76 2.40 -6.08
CA HIS A 43 3.29 1.83 -7.33
C HIS A 43 2.98 0.35 -7.52
N ILE A 44 2.85 -0.42 -6.44
CA ILE A 44 2.72 -1.89 -6.52
C ILE A 44 1.30 -2.40 -6.29
N CYS A 45 0.43 -1.60 -5.66
CA CYS A 45 -0.97 -1.97 -5.43
C CYS A 45 -1.89 -1.38 -6.50
N ASP A 46 -2.95 -2.10 -6.85
CA ASP A 46 -3.97 -1.62 -7.79
C ASP A 46 -4.79 -0.45 -7.22
N LEU A 47 -4.98 -0.43 -5.89
CA LEU A 47 -5.68 0.64 -5.19
C LEU A 47 -5.12 0.83 -3.79
N VAL A 48 -4.81 2.09 -3.46
CA VAL A 48 -4.47 2.56 -2.11
C VAL A 48 -5.58 3.51 -1.65
N GLN A 49 -6.13 3.27 -0.46
CA GLN A 49 -7.12 4.13 0.17
C GLN A 49 -6.62 4.54 1.54
N ILE A 50 -6.45 5.84 1.75
CA ILE A 50 -6.10 6.42 3.06
C ILE A 50 -7.35 7.13 3.58
N ARG A 51 -7.81 6.74 4.77
CA ARG A 51 -8.98 7.34 5.43
C ARG A 51 -8.60 7.72 6.85
N THR A 52 -8.62 9.02 7.12
CA THR A 52 -8.50 9.55 8.47
C THR A 52 -9.88 9.69 9.07
N LEU A 53 -10.13 8.99 10.17
CA LEU A 53 -11.35 9.00 10.96
C LEU A 53 -11.07 9.68 12.31
N VAL A 54 -12.12 9.87 13.12
CA VAL A 54 -12.00 10.49 14.45
C VAL A 54 -11.12 9.66 15.40
N ASP A 55 -11.10 8.34 15.23
CA ASP A 55 -10.41 7.37 16.08
C ASP A 55 -9.08 6.86 15.49
N GLY A 56 -8.63 7.43 14.37
CA GLY A 56 -7.33 7.10 13.79
C GLY A 56 -7.31 7.08 12.26
N THR A 57 -6.24 6.52 11.71
CA THR A 57 -6.04 6.41 10.26
C THR A 57 -6.10 4.95 9.82
N ILE A 58 -6.84 4.72 8.73
CA ILE A 58 -6.93 3.43 8.06
C ILE A 58 -6.27 3.53 6.68
N VAL A 59 -5.29 2.68 6.43
CA VAL A 59 -4.72 2.47 5.10
C VAL A 59 -5.19 1.11 4.59
N ARG A 60 -5.91 1.11 3.46
CA ARG A 60 -6.39 -0.10 2.80
C ARG A 60 -5.74 -0.26 1.43
N LEU A 61 -5.08 -1.39 1.23
CA LEU A 61 -4.42 -1.78 -0.01
C LEU A 61 -5.24 -2.86 -0.70
N ARG A 62 -5.40 -2.77 -2.02
CA ARG A 62 -5.92 -3.85 -2.85
C ARG A 62 -4.89 -4.24 -3.90
N VAL A 63 -4.64 -5.53 -4.00
CA VAL A 63 -3.78 -6.12 -5.02
C VAL A 63 -4.59 -7.21 -5.72
N LYS A 64 -4.68 -7.12 -7.05
CA LYS A 64 -5.26 -8.19 -7.86
C LYS A 64 -4.38 -9.41 -7.77
N ILE A 65 -4.98 -10.52 -7.37
CA ILE A 65 -4.36 -11.83 -7.48
C ILE A 65 -4.97 -12.50 -8.70
N ASP A 66 -4.12 -12.73 -9.69
CA ASP A 66 -4.42 -13.69 -10.74
C ASP A 66 -4.01 -15.07 -10.23
N PRO A 67 -4.96 -15.99 -9.99
CA PRO A 67 -4.66 -17.32 -9.47
C PRO A 67 -3.78 -18.15 -10.42
N GLU A 68 -3.73 -17.80 -11.71
CA GLU A 68 -2.90 -18.50 -12.70
C GLU A 68 -1.50 -17.88 -12.84
N ARG A 69 -1.29 -16.68 -12.29
CA ARG A 69 -0.01 -15.98 -12.37
C ARG A 69 0.91 -16.47 -11.25
N HIS A 70 1.63 -17.56 -11.52
CA HIS A 70 2.81 -17.89 -10.75
C HIS A 70 3.85 -16.77 -10.95
N LEU A 71 4.18 -16.06 -9.86
CA LEU A 71 5.37 -15.21 -9.82
C LEU A 71 6.60 -16.11 -9.99
N HIS A 72 7.06 -16.26 -11.22
CA HIS A 72 8.38 -16.80 -11.48
C HIS A 72 9.39 -15.80 -10.89
N LEU A 73 9.98 -16.16 -9.75
CA LEU A 73 11.17 -15.49 -9.27
C LEU A 73 12.21 -15.64 -10.37
N VAL A 74 12.57 -14.54 -11.02
CA VAL A 74 13.68 -14.53 -11.97
C VAL A 74 14.92 -14.89 -11.16
N PRO A 75 15.67 -15.95 -11.52
CA PRO A 75 16.92 -16.27 -10.87
C PRO A 75 17.85 -15.06 -11.02
N MET A 76 18.36 -14.55 -9.91
CA MET A 76 19.39 -13.53 -9.92
C MET A 76 20.70 -14.25 -10.24
N GLU A 77 21.13 -14.21 -11.50
CA GLU A 77 22.52 -14.56 -11.91
C GLU A 77 23.46 -13.37 -11.66
#